data_AF-A0A1Y1VE88-F1
#
_entry.id   AF-A0A1Y1VE88-F1
#
_cell.length_a   1.000
_cell.length_b   1.000
_cell.length_c   1.000
_cell.angle_alpha   90.00
_cell.angle_beta   90.00
_cell.angle_gamma   90.00
#
_symmetry.space_group_name_H-M   'P 1'
#
loop_
_entity.id
_entity.type
_entity.pdbx_description
1 polymer ?
#
loop_
_entity_poly.entity_id
_entity_poly.type
_entity_poly.pdbx_seq_one_letter_code
_entity_poly.pdbx_strand_id
1 'polypeptide(L)'
;MVGKAQRKKRNHHSIRDISRKARTRARTKDLDQIHEDLKPENAEKLKNALPDPDLPGMGQNYCIPCARHFTSSFALENHLKTKLHKRR
;
A
#
# COMPACT_ATOMS: atom_id res chain seq x y z
N MET A 1 -39.00 -38.29 16.28
CA MET A 1 -38.19 -37.77 15.15
C MET A 1 -37.61 -36.42 15.57
N VAL A 2 -36.31 -36.35 15.91
CA VAL A 2 -35.68 -35.08 16.33
C VAL A 2 -35.25 -34.32 15.07
N GLY A 3 -35.85 -33.14 14.84
CA GLY A 3 -35.55 -32.30 13.69
C GLY A 3 -34.07 -31.86 13.67
N LYS A 4 -33.42 -31.96 12.51
CA LYS A 4 -32.02 -31.54 12.35
C LYS A 4 -31.87 -30.05 12.65
N ALA A 5 -30.90 -29.68 13.46
CA ALA A 5 -30.57 -28.29 13.75
C ALA A 5 -30.29 -27.54 12.44
N GLN A 6 -31.05 -26.46 12.19
CA GLN A 6 -30.88 -25.66 10.98
C GLN A 6 -29.50 -24.99 10.96
N ARG A 7 -28.84 -25.07 9.80
CA ARG A 7 -27.53 -24.42 9.58
C ARG A 7 -27.68 -22.91 9.82
N LYS A 8 -26.86 -22.36 10.72
CA LYS A 8 -26.78 -20.91 10.94
C LYS A 8 -26.48 -20.18 9.62
N LYS A 9 -27.22 -19.10 9.35
CA LYS A 9 -26.95 -18.21 8.22
C LYS A 9 -25.64 -17.43 8.50
N ARG A 10 -24.89 -17.09 7.44
CA ARG A 10 -23.62 -16.32 7.49
C ARG A 10 -22.38 -17.07 8.03
N ASN A 11 -22.19 -18.34 7.67
CA ASN A 11 -20.99 -19.12 8.02
C ASN A 11 -19.75 -18.82 7.13
N HIS A 12 -19.71 -17.71 6.39
CA HIS A 12 -18.57 -17.40 5.52
C HIS A 12 -17.44 -16.78 6.34
N HIS A 13 -16.20 -17.28 6.18
CA HIS A 13 -15.02 -16.89 6.96
C HIS A 13 -14.45 -15.49 6.59
N SER A 14 -15.25 -14.61 6.00
CA SER A 14 -14.84 -13.24 5.58
C SER A 14 -13.47 -13.14 4.87
N ILE A 15 -13.07 -14.18 4.12
CA ILE A 15 -11.76 -14.26 3.43
C ILE A 15 -11.66 -13.39 2.16
N ARG A 16 -12.75 -12.71 1.80
CA ARG A 16 -12.89 -11.98 0.54
C ARG A 16 -11.80 -10.92 0.40
N ASP A 17 -11.46 -10.22 1.48
CA ASP A 17 -10.52 -9.10 1.44
C ASP A 17 -9.07 -9.60 1.35
N ILE A 18 -8.76 -10.73 1.99
CA ILE A 18 -7.46 -11.42 1.87
C ILE A 18 -7.26 -11.86 0.41
N SER A 19 -8.26 -12.54 -0.16
CA SER A 19 -8.22 -12.98 -1.56
C SER A 19 -8.09 -11.79 -2.52
N ARG A 20 -8.79 -10.68 -2.25
CA ARG A 20 -8.69 -9.47 -3.10
C ARG A 20 -7.30 -8.85 -3.05
N LYS A 21 -6.67 -8.78 -1.88
CA LYS A 21 -5.32 -8.24 -1.70
C LYS A 21 -4.23 -9.11 -2.34
N ALA A 22 -4.43 -10.43 -2.36
CA ALA A 22 -3.44 -11.36 -2.92
C ALA A 22 -3.35 -11.34 -4.46
N ARG A 23 -4.33 -10.74 -5.15
CA ARG A 23 -4.39 -10.69 -6.63
C ARG A 23 -3.21 -9.93 -7.22
N THR A 24 -2.71 -10.40 -8.37
CA THR A 24 -1.60 -9.78 -9.10
C THR A 24 -1.81 -8.29 -9.38
N ARG A 25 -3.00 -7.90 -9.83
CA ARG A 25 -3.37 -6.50 -10.08
C ARG A 25 -3.34 -5.58 -8.85
N ALA A 26 -3.28 -6.13 -7.64
CA ALA A 26 -3.25 -5.39 -6.38
C ALA A 26 -1.90 -5.50 -5.65
N ARG A 27 -0.90 -6.12 -6.30
CA ARG A 27 0.45 -6.25 -5.74
C ARG A 27 1.16 -4.89 -5.72
N THR A 28 1.87 -4.65 -4.64
CA THR A 28 2.76 -3.49 -4.46
C THR A 28 4.18 -3.89 -4.81
N LYS A 29 5.09 -2.92 -4.93
CA LYS A 29 6.53 -3.19 -5.05
C LYS A 29 7.01 -4.15 -3.95
N ASP A 30 7.85 -5.10 -4.36
CA ASP A 30 8.49 -6.06 -3.48
C ASP A 30 9.66 -5.42 -2.72
N LEU A 31 10.14 -6.06 -1.65
CA LEU A 31 11.18 -5.52 -0.79
C LEU A 31 12.50 -5.30 -1.55
N ASP A 32 12.85 -6.24 -2.41
CA ASP A 32 14.08 -6.24 -3.20
C ASP A 32 14.13 -5.00 -4.12
N GLN A 33 13.01 -4.70 -4.77
CA GLN A 33 12.85 -3.50 -5.60
C GLN A 33 12.94 -2.21 -4.79
N ILE A 34 12.37 -2.20 -3.58
CA ILE A 34 12.44 -1.04 -2.68
C ILE A 34 13.88 -0.79 -2.21
N HIS A 35 14.65 -1.84 -1.94
CA HIS A 35 16.07 -1.72 -1.59
C HIS A 35 16.90 -1.13 -2.73
N GLU A 36 16.57 -1.44 -3.99
CA GLU A 36 17.19 -0.80 -5.15
C GLU A 36 16.79 0.66 -5.31
N ASP A 37 15.51 1.00 -5.07
CA ASP A 37 15.01 2.38 -5.11
C ASP A 37 15.60 3.25 -3.98
N LEU A 38 15.98 2.63 -2.85
CA LEU A 38 16.63 3.30 -1.71
C LEU A 38 18.08 3.73 -1.99
N LYS A 39 18.72 3.20 -3.04
CA LYS A 39 20.06 3.62 -3.43
C LYS A 39 20.04 5.10 -3.82
N PRO A 40 21.08 5.88 -3.47
CA PRO A 40 21.07 7.35 -3.60
C PRO A 40 20.80 7.80 -5.05
N GLU A 41 21.38 7.12 -6.03
CA GLU A 41 21.20 7.42 -7.46
C GLU A 41 19.74 7.32 -7.92
N ASN A 42 18.99 6.34 -7.39
CA ASN A 42 17.59 6.12 -7.74
C ASN A 42 16.67 7.01 -6.89
N ALA A 43 17.01 7.20 -5.63
CA ALA A 43 16.27 8.05 -4.71
C ALA A 43 16.22 9.50 -5.19
N GLU A 44 17.32 10.03 -5.73
CA GLU A 44 17.37 11.39 -6.28
C GLU A 44 16.51 11.52 -7.55
N LYS A 45 16.56 10.54 -8.44
CA LYS A 45 15.70 10.51 -9.65
C LYS A 45 14.22 10.48 -9.30
N LEU A 46 13.84 9.70 -8.29
CA LEU A 46 12.45 9.56 -7.83
C LEU A 46 11.94 10.83 -7.13
N LYS A 47 12.80 11.54 -6.39
CA LYS A 47 12.45 12.80 -5.73
C LYS A 47 12.32 13.96 -6.71
N ASN A 48 13.17 13.98 -7.73
CA ASN A 48 13.20 15.04 -8.75
C ASN A 48 12.34 14.70 -9.98
N ALA A 49 11.44 13.72 -9.86
CA ALA A 49 10.56 13.32 -10.94
C ALA A 49 9.67 14.51 -11.37
N LEU A 50 9.36 14.57 -12.67
CA LEU A 50 8.49 15.59 -13.22
C LEU A 50 7.08 15.47 -12.61
N PRO A 51 6.38 16.59 -12.35
CA PRO A 51 5.03 16.55 -11.83
C PRO A 51 4.09 15.82 -12.81
N ASP A 52 3.43 14.79 -12.32
CA ASP A 52 2.50 13.96 -13.09
C ASP A 52 1.05 14.24 -12.63
N PRO A 53 0.16 14.76 -13.50
CA PRO A 53 -1.22 15.07 -13.14
C PRO A 53 -2.08 13.85 -12.81
N ASP A 54 -1.69 12.64 -13.26
CA ASP A 54 -2.45 11.42 -12.99
C ASP A 54 -2.16 10.87 -11.58
N LEU A 55 -1.11 11.36 -10.91
CA LEU A 55 -0.71 10.94 -9.58
C LEU A 55 -1.25 11.85 -8.47
N PRO A 56 -1.58 11.29 -7.29
CA PRO A 56 -1.96 12.08 -6.13
C PRO A 56 -0.88 13.12 -5.79
N GLY A 57 -1.31 14.38 -5.57
CA GLY A 57 -0.39 15.46 -5.22
C GLY A 57 0.62 15.80 -6.33
N MET A 58 0.23 15.58 -7.60
CA MET A 58 1.07 15.81 -8.78
C MET A 58 2.38 14.99 -8.75
N GLY A 59 2.40 13.86 -8.05
CA GLY A 59 3.59 13.02 -7.88
C GLY A 59 4.64 13.54 -6.89
N GLN A 60 4.50 14.77 -6.38
CA GLN A 60 5.55 15.44 -5.58
C GLN A 60 5.73 14.84 -4.18
N ASN A 61 4.65 14.41 -3.52
CA ASN A 61 4.70 13.90 -2.15
C ASN A 61 4.81 12.37 -2.13
N TYR A 62 6.01 11.84 -2.41
CA TYR A 62 6.25 10.40 -2.52
C TYR A 62 7.08 9.81 -1.36
N CYS A 63 6.67 8.64 -0.86
CA CYS A 63 7.43 7.87 0.12
C CYS A 63 8.09 6.65 -0.54
N ILE A 64 9.42 6.64 -0.63
CA ILE A 64 10.20 5.57 -1.28
C ILE A 64 10.01 4.21 -0.58
N PRO A 65 10.21 4.07 0.76
CA PRO A 65 10.07 2.77 1.44
C PRO A 65 8.66 2.17 1.30
N CYS A 66 7.65 3.02 1.22
CA CYS A 66 6.27 2.59 1.13
C CYS A 66 5.74 2.44 -0.30
N ALA A 67 6.47 2.94 -1.29
CA ALA A 67 6.06 3.06 -2.68
C ALA A 67 4.67 3.69 -2.85
N ARG A 68 4.42 4.82 -2.18
CA ARG A 68 3.09 5.47 -2.13
C ARG A 68 3.18 6.98 -2.31
N HIS A 69 2.28 7.51 -3.14
CA HIS A 69 2.05 8.95 -3.30
C HIS A 69 0.98 9.47 -2.33
N PHE A 70 1.18 10.70 -1.88
CA PHE A 70 0.29 11.44 -0.99
C PHE A 70 -0.18 12.72 -1.67
N THR A 71 -1.33 13.24 -1.24
CA THR A 71 -1.90 14.46 -1.83
C THR A 71 -1.22 15.74 -1.35
N SER A 72 -0.65 15.74 -0.14
CA SER A 72 -0.05 16.91 0.52
C SER A 72 1.19 16.51 1.33
N SER A 73 2.10 17.47 1.54
CA SER A 73 3.27 17.33 2.41
C SER A 73 2.90 16.96 3.84
N PHE A 74 1.82 17.54 4.39
CA PHE A 74 1.33 17.22 5.74
C PHE A 74 0.93 15.74 5.88
N ALA A 75 0.32 15.17 4.83
CA ALA A 75 -0.04 13.75 4.82
C ALA A 75 1.20 12.84 4.78
N LEU A 76 2.25 13.26 4.07
CA LEU A 76 3.53 12.56 4.03
C LEU A 76 4.22 12.61 5.39
N GLU A 77 4.31 13.77 6.03
CA GLU A 77 4.94 13.92 7.36
C GLU A 77 4.24 13.08 8.42
N ASN A 78 2.90 13.07 8.42
CA ASN A 78 2.14 12.22 9.33
C ASN A 78 2.38 10.73 9.04
N HIS A 79 2.47 10.34 7.76
CA HIS A 79 2.77 8.97 7.37
C HIS A 79 4.12 8.50 7.95
N LEU A 80 5.17 9.32 7.87
CA LEU A 80 6.51 8.98 8.37
C LEU A 80 6.52 8.65 9.87
N LYS A 81 5.64 9.29 10.65
CA LYS A 81 5.52 9.06 12.10
C LYS A 81 4.81 7.75 12.46
N THR A 82 4.05 7.16 11.53
CA THR A 82 3.21 5.97 11.80
C THR A 82 4.01 4.69 11.98
N LYS A 83 3.45 3.75 12.77
CA LYS A 83 4.03 2.41 12.97
C LYS A 83 4.18 1.62 11.66
N LEU A 84 3.30 1.86 10.68
CA LEU A 84 3.36 1.16 9.39
C LEU A 84 4.60 1.53 8.59
N HIS A 85 4.98 2.81 8.61
CA HIS A 85 6.21 3.27 7.96
C HIS A 85 7.44 2.71 8.68
N LYS A 86 7.47 2.80 10.01
CA LYS A 86 8.59 2.32 10.84
C LYS A 86 8.82 0.81 10.81
N ARG A 87 7.81 0.01 10.41
CA ARG A 87 7.93 -1.45 10.28
C ARG A 87 8.59 -1.85 8.95
N ARG A 88 8.69 -0.91 8.01
CA ARG A 88 9.21 -1.15 6.67
C ARG A 88 10.69 -0.85 6.63
#